data_AF-A0A151GGT8-F1
#
_entry.id   AF-A0A151GGT8-F1
#
_cell.length_a   1.000
_cell.length_b   1.000
_cell.length_c   1.000
_cell.angle_alpha   90.00
_cell.angle_beta   90.00
_cell.angle_gamma   90.00
#
_symmetry.space_group_name_H-M   'P 1'
#
loop_
_entity.id
_entity.type
_entity.pdbx_description
1 polymer ?
#
loop_
_entity_poly.entity_id
_entity_poly.type
_entity_poly.pdbx_seq_one_letter_code
_entity_poly.pdbx_strand_id
1 'polypeptide(L)'
;MALSKEQIKIIAEHPLDESLNDIRIKLRGCADKLQVAVVASLLGILILSSAAYYLPVPDTSDNIAEKLLRLKNHVHQRAIKPECFRPLVDAVVAKSPDSDIWAAVFCLADALDRSTLPPSTMLLASAKVPASAKEKRIWEWLLSVEEVDARHNGTSRSSEQRK
;
A
#
# COMPACT_ATOMS: atom_id res chain seq x y z
N MET A 1 -15.48 12.28 -4.79
CA MET A 1 -16.09 12.63 -3.48
C MET A 1 -16.05 14.14 -3.34
N ALA A 2 -17.10 14.74 -2.79
CA ALA A 2 -17.11 16.15 -2.40
C ALA A 2 -16.70 16.30 -0.93
N LEU A 3 -15.94 17.36 -0.60
CA LEU A 3 -15.53 17.66 0.77
C LEU A 3 -16.68 18.31 1.56
N SER A 4 -16.75 18.01 2.85
CA SER A 4 -17.66 18.70 3.78
C SER A 4 -17.22 20.14 4.04
N LYS A 5 -18.13 20.98 4.54
CA LYS A 5 -17.82 22.37 4.91
C LYS A 5 -16.70 22.45 5.96
N GLU A 6 -16.69 21.53 6.91
CA GLU A 6 -15.66 21.49 7.95
C GLU A 6 -14.28 21.15 7.36
N GLN A 7 -14.22 20.15 6.47
CA GLN A 7 -12.97 19.81 5.77
C GLN A 7 -12.45 20.97 4.92
N ILE A 8 -13.34 21.67 4.21
CA ILE A 8 -12.97 22.87 3.42
C ILE A 8 -12.39 23.95 4.33
N LYS A 9 -13.00 24.19 5.50
CA LYS A 9 -12.53 25.16 6.48
C LYS A 9 -11.13 24.80 7.00
N ILE A 10 -10.91 23.55 7.40
CA ILE A 10 -9.60 23.05 7.87
C ILE A 10 -8.52 23.20 6.79
N ILE A 11 -8.84 22.91 5.53
CA ILE A 11 -7.90 23.09 4.40
C ILE A 11 -7.54 24.55 4.20
N ALA A 12 -8.51 25.46 4.35
CA ALA A 12 -8.26 26.90 4.26
C ALA A 12 -7.39 27.41 5.43
N GLU A 13 -7.53 26.84 6.63
CA GLU A 13 -6.71 27.15 7.81
C GLU A 13 -5.29 26.54 7.74
N HIS A 14 -5.13 25.46 6.96
CA HIS A 14 -3.89 24.72 6.81
C HIS A 14 -3.56 24.42 5.33
N PRO A 15 -3.29 25.45 4.52
CA PRO A 15 -2.96 25.27 3.11
C PRO A 15 -1.69 24.42 2.93
N LEU A 16 -1.56 23.81 1.75
CA LEU A 16 -0.36 23.07 1.36
C LEU A 16 0.79 24.01 0.94
N ASP A 17 0.48 25.28 0.68
CA ASP A 17 1.43 26.34 0.33
C ASP A 17 2.46 25.89 -0.74
N GLU A 18 3.71 26.25 -0.54
CA GLU A 18 4.82 25.93 -1.44
C GLU A 18 5.39 24.52 -1.23
N SER A 19 4.87 23.74 -0.26
CA SER A 19 5.40 22.40 0.07
C SER A 19 5.37 21.44 -1.13
N LEU A 20 4.47 21.67 -2.09
CA LEU A 20 4.33 20.87 -3.29
C LEU A 20 5.23 21.31 -4.45
N ASN A 21 5.94 22.44 -4.37
CA ASN A 21 6.67 23.00 -5.52
C ASN A 21 7.78 22.08 -6.01
N ASP A 22 8.59 21.53 -5.09
CA ASP A 22 9.67 20.63 -5.45
C ASP A 22 9.17 19.30 -6.01
N ILE A 23 8.12 18.75 -5.42
CA ILE A 23 7.56 17.47 -5.89
C ILE A 23 6.83 17.62 -7.22
N ARG A 24 6.23 18.79 -7.51
CA ARG A 24 5.64 19.10 -8.83
C ARG A 24 6.67 19.00 -9.95
N ILE A 25 7.89 19.48 -9.73
CA ILE A 25 8.98 19.39 -10.71
C ILE A 25 9.33 17.91 -10.98
N LYS A 26 9.47 17.12 -9.91
CA LYS A 26 9.78 15.68 -10.01
C LYS A 26 8.67 14.89 -10.71
N LEU A 27 7.41 15.20 -10.41
CA LEU A 27 6.24 14.54 -11.00
C LEU A 27 6.14 14.81 -12.50
N ARG A 28 6.40 16.05 -12.95
CA ARG A 28 6.44 16.39 -14.38
C ARG A 28 7.51 15.61 -15.13
N GLY A 29 8.67 15.39 -14.51
CA GLY A 29 9.75 14.58 -15.09
C GLY A 29 9.45 13.08 -15.19
N CYS A 30 8.38 12.59 -14.55
CA CYS A 30 7.99 11.18 -14.55
C CYS A 30 6.58 10.95 -15.12
N ALA A 31 6.06 11.88 -15.94
CA ALA A 31 4.69 11.83 -16.45
C ALA A 31 4.38 10.54 -17.23
N ASP A 32 5.33 10.05 -18.03
CA ASP A 32 5.14 8.83 -18.84
C ASP A 32 5.11 7.56 -18.00
N LYS A 33 5.91 7.52 -16.93
CA LYS A 33 6.05 6.36 -16.04
C LYS A 33 6.26 6.83 -14.61
N LEU A 34 5.20 6.74 -13.83
CA LEU A 34 5.21 7.19 -12.45
C LEU A 34 6.07 6.29 -11.57
N GLN A 35 7.08 6.88 -10.93
CA GLN A 35 8.03 6.14 -10.11
C GLN A 35 7.53 5.99 -8.67
N VAL A 36 7.69 4.80 -8.10
CA VAL A 36 7.34 4.47 -6.70
C VAL A 36 7.92 5.50 -5.73
N ALA A 37 9.20 5.86 -5.89
CA ALA A 37 9.89 6.81 -5.01
C ALA A 37 9.28 8.23 -5.06
N VAL A 38 8.83 8.67 -6.23
CA VAL A 38 8.21 9.99 -6.40
C VAL A 38 6.81 10.01 -5.78
N VAL A 39 6.03 8.94 -5.95
CA VAL A 39 4.72 8.79 -5.29
C VAL A 39 4.87 8.74 -3.77
N ALA A 40 5.81 7.94 -3.27
CA ALA A 40 6.07 7.85 -1.83
C ALA A 40 6.54 9.18 -1.23
N SER A 41 7.29 9.98 -2.00
CA SER A 41 7.69 11.34 -1.60
C SER A 41 6.49 12.29 -1.56
N LEU A 42 5.60 12.25 -2.56
CA LEU A 42 4.35 13.02 -2.55
C LEU A 42 3.49 12.68 -1.33
N LEU A 43 3.27 11.40 -1.06
CA LEU A 43 2.54 10.96 0.12
C LEU A 43 3.25 11.40 1.40
N GLY A 44 4.58 11.38 1.44
CA GLY A 44 5.36 11.90 2.57
C GLY A 44 5.11 13.38 2.86
N ILE A 45 5.07 14.22 1.82
CA ILE A 45 4.78 15.65 1.96
C ILE A 45 3.35 15.85 2.47
N LEU A 46 2.38 15.12 1.90
CA LEU A 46 0.98 15.20 2.31
C LEU A 46 0.79 14.74 3.77
N ILE A 47 1.46 13.66 4.21
CA ILE A 47 1.40 13.17 5.60
C ILE A 47 1.91 14.24 6.59
N LEU A 48 2.97 14.97 6.22
CA LEU A 48 3.60 15.95 7.08
C LEU A 48 2.90 17.32 7.06
N SER A 49 1.86 17.49 6.25
CA SER A 49 1.03 18.70 6.25
C SER A 49 0.18 18.79 7.51
N SER A 50 0.07 20.00 8.09
CA SER A 50 -0.87 20.27 9.20
C SER A 50 -2.31 19.88 8.85
N ALA A 51 -2.75 20.10 7.60
CA ALA A 51 -4.09 19.70 7.18
C ALA A 51 -4.31 18.19 7.33
N ALA A 52 -3.30 17.36 7.10
CA ALA A 52 -3.42 15.91 7.21
C ALA A 52 -3.74 15.44 8.63
N TYR A 53 -3.25 16.16 9.62
CA TYR A 53 -3.47 15.86 11.02
C TYR A 53 -4.89 16.24 11.48
N TYR A 54 -5.38 17.40 11.03
CA TYR A 54 -6.68 17.92 11.45
C TYR A 54 -7.85 17.45 10.59
N LEU A 55 -7.60 16.99 9.36
CA LEU A 55 -8.66 16.56 8.45
C LEU A 55 -9.33 15.28 8.95
N PRO A 56 -10.63 15.35 9.32
CA PRO A 56 -11.37 14.18 9.75
C PRO A 56 -11.66 13.28 8.55
N VAL A 57 -11.51 11.98 8.75
CA VAL A 57 -11.99 10.98 7.80
C VAL A 57 -13.43 10.61 8.16
N PRO A 58 -14.36 10.61 7.18
CA PRO A 58 -15.74 10.19 7.43
C PRO A 58 -15.78 8.78 8.04
N ASP A 59 -16.66 8.58 9.03
CA ASP A 59 -16.98 7.29 9.63
C ASP A 59 -15.84 6.59 10.39
N THR A 60 -14.72 7.28 10.63
CA THR A 60 -13.58 6.73 11.39
C THR A 60 -13.03 7.74 12.40
N SER A 61 -12.49 7.27 13.52
CA SER A 61 -11.71 8.11 14.45
C SER A 61 -10.34 8.51 13.90
N ASP A 62 -9.91 7.87 12.82
CA ASP A 62 -8.61 8.09 12.18
C ASP A 62 -8.59 9.45 11.46
N ASN A 63 -7.44 10.11 11.49
CA ASN A 63 -7.16 11.24 10.62
C ASN A 63 -6.64 10.75 9.24
N ILE A 64 -6.63 11.65 8.27
CA ILE A 64 -6.19 11.30 6.91
C ILE A 64 -4.67 11.01 6.84
N ALA A 65 -3.86 11.53 7.77
CA ALA A 65 -2.42 11.24 7.83
C ALA A 65 -2.14 9.75 8.07
N GLU A 66 -2.87 9.09 8.96
CA GLU A 66 -2.74 7.66 9.22
C GLU A 66 -3.12 6.81 7.99
N LYS A 67 -4.16 7.23 7.26
CA LYS A 67 -4.52 6.58 5.99
C LYS A 67 -3.44 6.76 4.94
N LEU A 68 -2.92 7.98 4.76
CA LEU A 68 -1.81 8.25 3.86
C LEU A 68 -0.54 7.46 4.21
N LEU A 69 -0.25 7.27 5.51
CA LEU A 69 0.88 6.45 5.96
C LEU A 69 0.72 4.98 5.54
N ARG A 70 -0.47 4.40 5.73
CA ARG A 70 -0.79 3.04 5.26
C ARG A 70 -0.61 2.94 3.74
N LEU A 71 -1.12 3.93 2.98
CA LEU A 71 -0.95 3.99 1.53
C LEU A 71 0.51 4.05 1.11
N LYS A 72 1.32 4.88 1.78
CA LYS A 72 2.76 4.99 1.52
C LYS A 72 3.47 3.65 1.73
N ASN A 73 3.11 2.93 2.79
CA ASN A 73 3.67 1.62 3.08
C ASN A 73 3.29 0.58 2.01
N HIS A 74 2.03 0.57 1.56
CA HIS A 74 1.58 -0.30 0.47
C HIS A 74 2.28 0.00 -0.86
N VAL A 75 2.55 1.27 -1.17
CA VAL A 75 3.33 1.67 -2.34
C VAL A 75 4.76 1.14 -2.27
N HIS A 76 5.43 1.26 -1.12
CA HIS A 76 6.77 0.70 -0.92
C HIS A 76 6.82 -0.82 -1.04
N GLN A 77 5.80 -1.50 -0.51
CA GLN A 77 5.66 -2.95 -0.60
C GLN A 77 5.22 -3.43 -1.99
N ARG A 78 4.99 -2.51 -2.95
CA ARG A 78 4.46 -2.78 -4.29
C ARG A 78 3.09 -3.48 -4.27
N ALA A 79 2.35 -3.36 -3.17
CA ALA A 79 0.98 -3.87 -3.05
C ALA A 79 0.00 -3.03 -3.87
N ILE A 80 0.31 -1.75 -4.10
CA ILE A 80 -0.48 -0.85 -4.94
C ILE A 80 0.41 -0.32 -6.07
N LYS A 81 -0.14 -0.37 -7.28
CA LYS A 81 0.49 0.16 -8.49
C LYS A 81 0.57 1.70 -8.42
N PRO A 82 1.73 2.32 -8.73
CA PRO A 82 1.84 3.79 -8.77
C PRO A 82 0.77 4.45 -9.63
N GLU A 83 0.32 3.80 -10.70
CA GLU A 83 -0.68 4.29 -11.64
C GLU A 83 -2.04 4.58 -10.98
N CYS A 84 -2.35 3.95 -9.85
CA CYS A 84 -3.55 4.26 -9.04
C CYS A 84 -3.52 5.70 -8.47
N PHE A 85 -2.34 6.31 -8.35
CA PHE A 85 -2.15 7.66 -7.85
C PHE A 85 -2.23 8.73 -8.95
N ARG A 86 -2.45 8.35 -10.22
CA ARG A 86 -2.54 9.30 -11.35
C ARG A 86 -3.51 10.46 -11.09
N PRO A 87 -4.76 10.24 -10.62
CA PRO A 87 -5.67 11.35 -10.34
C PRO A 87 -5.10 12.38 -9.35
N LEU A 88 -4.40 11.91 -8.31
CA LEU A 88 -3.75 12.78 -7.33
C LEU A 88 -2.55 13.51 -7.94
N VAL A 89 -1.73 12.80 -8.71
CA VAL A 89 -0.56 13.37 -9.39
C VAL A 89 -0.99 14.45 -10.38
N ASP A 90 -2.01 14.20 -11.18
CA ASP A 90 -2.54 15.13 -12.17
C ASP A 90 -3.04 16.40 -11.48
N ALA A 91 -3.78 16.27 -10.36
CA ALA A 91 -4.24 17.41 -9.58
C ALA A 91 -3.07 18.27 -9.06
N VAL A 92 -2.02 17.64 -8.55
CA VAL A 92 -0.82 18.32 -8.04
C VAL A 92 -0.03 19.01 -9.16
N VAL A 93 0.16 18.33 -10.29
CA VAL A 93 0.90 18.84 -11.45
C VAL A 93 0.18 20.01 -12.12
N ALA A 94 -1.15 19.95 -12.19
CA ALA A 94 -2.04 21.00 -12.69
C ALA A 94 -2.13 22.22 -11.76
N LYS A 95 -1.49 22.19 -10.59
CA LYS A 95 -1.60 23.23 -9.55
C LYS A 95 -3.06 23.49 -9.17
N SER A 96 -3.83 22.40 -9.04
CA SER A 96 -5.22 22.49 -8.61
C SER A 96 -5.31 23.09 -7.20
N PRO A 97 -6.44 23.71 -6.84
CA PRO A 97 -6.71 24.14 -5.47
C PRO A 97 -6.45 23.02 -4.45
N ASP A 98 -6.04 23.38 -3.24
CA ASP A 98 -5.76 22.40 -2.18
C ASP A 98 -6.99 21.55 -1.86
N SER A 99 -8.19 22.11 -1.98
CA SER A 99 -9.45 21.37 -1.86
C SER A 99 -9.56 20.22 -2.85
N ASP A 100 -9.10 20.41 -4.09
CA ASP A 100 -9.19 19.40 -5.14
C ASP A 100 -8.12 18.32 -4.94
N ILE A 101 -6.93 18.71 -4.46
CA ILE A 101 -5.86 17.78 -4.07
C ILE A 101 -6.34 16.89 -2.92
N TRP A 102 -6.90 17.48 -1.87
CA TRP A 102 -7.44 16.74 -0.73
C TRP A 102 -8.65 15.88 -1.12
N ALA A 103 -9.54 16.36 -1.99
CA ALA A 103 -10.63 15.56 -2.52
C ALA A 103 -10.10 14.32 -3.27
N ALA A 104 -9.04 14.46 -4.06
CA ALA A 104 -8.38 13.34 -4.73
C ALA A 104 -7.76 12.34 -3.72
N VAL A 105 -7.14 12.84 -2.65
CA VAL A 105 -6.62 12.01 -1.54
C VAL A 105 -7.74 11.19 -0.90
N PHE A 106 -8.87 11.81 -0.56
CA PHE A 106 -9.99 11.10 0.04
C PHE A 106 -10.59 10.07 -0.92
N CYS A 107 -10.76 10.40 -2.21
CA CYS A 107 -11.22 9.44 -3.21
C CYS A 107 -10.32 8.23 -3.30
N LEU A 108 -8.99 8.45 -3.24
CA LEU A 108 -8.01 7.38 -3.31
C LEU A 108 -8.05 6.48 -2.06
N ALA A 109 -8.08 7.07 -0.87
CA ALA A 109 -8.18 6.33 0.38
C ALA A 109 -9.44 5.46 0.42
N ASP A 110 -10.58 6.05 0.06
CA ASP A 110 -11.88 5.40 0.03
C ASP A 110 -11.98 4.28 -1.03
N ALA A 111 -11.41 4.50 -2.22
CA ALA A 111 -11.33 3.46 -3.25
C ALA A 111 -10.51 2.25 -2.79
N LEU A 112 -9.44 2.46 -2.03
CA LEU A 112 -8.55 1.40 -1.57
C LEU A 112 -9.09 0.67 -0.34
N ASP A 113 -9.75 1.39 0.57
CA ASP A 113 -10.47 0.79 1.71
C ASP A 113 -11.62 -0.11 1.23
N ARG A 114 -12.37 0.30 0.20
CA ARG A 114 -13.38 -0.55 -0.44
C ARG A 114 -12.78 -1.74 -1.17
N SER A 115 -11.60 -1.59 -1.76
CA SER A 115 -10.90 -2.69 -2.42
C SER A 115 -10.39 -3.76 -1.45
N THR A 116 -10.36 -3.48 -0.15
CA THR A 116 -10.04 -4.45 0.92
C THR A 116 -11.24 -5.24 1.46
N LEU A 117 -12.46 -5.03 0.96
CA LEU A 117 -13.59 -5.96 1.16
C LEU A 117 -13.53 -7.08 0.09
N PRO A 118 -13.90 -8.33 0.45
CA PRO A 118 -13.11 -9.56 0.26
C PRO A 118 -12.64 -9.86 -1.17
N PRO A 119 -11.53 -10.63 -1.32
CA PRO A 119 -10.98 -11.06 -2.60
C PRO A 119 -11.87 -12.12 -3.22
N SER A 120 -13.01 -11.72 -3.75
CA SER A 120 -13.80 -12.52 -4.65
C SER A 120 -14.39 -11.54 -5.64
N THR A 121 -14.15 -11.77 -6.93
CA THR A 121 -14.61 -10.94 -8.05
C THR A 121 -13.67 -9.83 -8.55
N MET A 122 -12.34 -9.94 -8.36
CA MET A 122 -11.38 -9.35 -9.31
C MET A 122 -10.68 -10.42 -10.14
N LEU A 123 -11.48 -11.32 -10.73
CA LEU A 123 -11.07 -11.96 -11.98
C LEU A 123 -11.36 -10.97 -13.12
N LEU A 124 -10.47 -9.98 -13.27
CA LEU A 124 -10.37 -9.28 -14.54
C LEU A 124 -9.80 -10.29 -15.54
N ALA A 125 -10.69 -10.85 -16.34
CA ALA A 125 -10.43 -11.85 -17.36
C ALA A 125 -9.32 -11.39 -18.31
N SER A 126 -8.11 -11.91 -18.12
CA SER A 126 -6.99 -11.77 -19.06
C SER A 126 -5.98 -12.88 -18.84
N ALA A 127 -6.41 -14.14 -18.95
CA ALA A 127 -5.52 -15.24 -19.28
C ALA A 127 -6.34 -16.47 -19.68
N LYS A 128 -6.38 -16.74 -20.98
CA LYS A 128 -6.74 -18.04 -21.52
C LYS A 128 -5.65 -19.04 -21.08
N VAL A 129 -5.88 -19.74 -19.97
CA VAL A 129 -5.10 -20.93 -19.57
C VAL A 129 -6.07 -21.94 -18.96
N PRO A 130 -6.13 -23.19 -19.48
CA PRO A 130 -7.11 -24.18 -19.08
C PRO A 130 -6.89 -24.68 -17.64
N ALA A 131 -7.99 -24.79 -16.91
CA ALA A 131 -8.07 -25.38 -15.59
C ALA A 131 -7.77 -26.89 -15.66
N SER A 132 -6.59 -27.29 -15.22
CA SER A 132 -6.37 -28.58 -14.55
C SER A 132 -5.00 -28.60 -13.87
N ALA A 133 -4.94 -29.31 -12.74
CA ALA A 133 -3.72 -29.69 -12.03
C ALA A 133 -2.97 -28.59 -11.27
N LYS A 134 -3.47 -28.25 -10.07
CA LYS A 134 -2.62 -27.82 -8.93
C LYS A 134 -3.31 -28.07 -7.58
N GLU A 135 -3.85 -29.28 -7.41
CA GLU A 135 -4.42 -29.75 -6.13
C GLU A 135 -3.61 -30.92 -5.53
N LYS A 136 -2.36 -31.11 -5.97
CA LYS A 136 -1.48 -32.21 -5.53
C LYS A 136 -0.21 -31.79 -4.79
N ARG A 137 -0.06 -30.52 -4.41
CA ARG A 137 1.21 -30.02 -3.84
C ARG A 137 1.12 -29.47 -2.41
N ILE A 138 -0.07 -29.50 -1.81
CA ILE A 138 -0.30 -29.01 -0.44
C ILE A 138 -0.12 -30.14 0.59
N TRP A 139 -0.31 -31.40 0.22
CA TRP A 139 -0.15 -32.54 1.14
C TRP A 139 1.31 -33.02 1.31
N GLU A 140 2.21 -32.75 0.35
CA GLU A 140 3.63 -33.16 0.45
C GLU A 140 4.43 -32.34 1.48
N TRP A 141 4.00 -31.12 1.82
CA TRP A 141 4.70 -30.29 2.81
C TRP A 141 4.30 -30.58 4.26
N LEU A 142 3.10 -31.10 4.49
CA LEU A 142 2.57 -31.37 5.84
C LEU A 142 3.05 -32.70 6.43
N LEU A 143 3.50 -33.65 5.59
CA LEU A 143 4.04 -34.94 6.03
C LEU A 143 5.54 -34.93 6.34
N SER A 144 6.29 -33.85 6.04
CA SER A 144 7.73 -33.75 6.32
C SER A 144 8.09 -32.91 7.54
N VAL A 145 7.13 -32.31 8.25
CA VAL A 145 7.41 -31.45 9.41
C VAL A 145 7.21 -32.17 10.76
N GLU A 146 6.71 -33.42 10.76
CA GLU A 146 6.43 -34.19 11.99
C GLU A 146 7.36 -35.40 12.21
N GLU A 147 8.61 -35.35 11.70
CA GLU A 147 9.57 -36.45 11.88
C GLU A 147 11.00 -35.97 12.20
N VAL A 148 11.16 -35.12 13.24
CA VAL A 148 12.46 -34.81 13.85
C VAL A 148 12.34 -34.69 15.39
N ASP A 149 11.73 -35.67 16.06
CA ASP A 149 11.85 -35.75 17.53
C ASP A 149 11.76 -37.17 18.13
N ALA A 150 12.29 -38.18 17.43
CA ALA A 150 12.42 -39.50 18.01
C ALA A 150 13.50 -40.34 17.32
N ARG A 151 14.75 -40.20 17.80
CA ARG A 151 15.78 -41.26 17.91
C ARG A 151 17.15 -40.59 17.95
N HIS A 152 17.81 -40.64 19.10
CA HIS A 152 19.18 -41.15 19.28
C HIS A 152 19.61 -40.87 20.73
N ASN A 153 19.11 -41.68 21.66
CA ASN A 153 19.72 -41.86 22.97
C ASN A 153 19.86 -43.36 23.25
N GLY A 154 21.10 -43.79 23.47
CA GLY A 154 21.52 -45.10 23.95
C GLY A 154 21.74 -46.16 22.86
N THR A 155 22.72 -47.07 22.91
CA THR A 155 23.75 -47.38 23.92
C THR A 155 24.61 -48.50 23.33
N SER A 156 25.94 -48.37 23.43
CA SER A 156 26.99 -49.41 23.57
C SER A 156 27.11 -50.58 22.57
N ARG A 157 28.33 -50.85 22.06
CA ARG A 157 29.44 -51.58 22.72
C ARG A 157 30.34 -52.31 21.71
N SER A 158 31.65 -52.36 22.02
CA SER A 158 32.65 -53.39 21.68
C SER A 158 33.02 -53.57 20.19
N SER A 159 34.26 -53.84 19.78
CA SER A 159 35.52 -54.28 20.42
C SER A 159 36.55 -54.26 19.28
N GLU A 160 37.71 -53.63 19.40
CA GLU A 160 38.97 -54.19 19.94
C GLU A 160 39.96 -54.62 18.82
N GLN A 161 41.25 -54.39 19.13
CA GLN A 161 42.49 -54.88 18.50
C GLN A 161 43.05 -54.22 17.22
N ARG A 162 44.17 -53.49 17.42
CA ARG A 162 45.50 -53.89 16.93
C ARG A 162 46.60 -53.02 17.56
N LYS A 163 47.44 -53.64 18.40
CA LYS A 163 48.89 -53.60 18.32
C LYS A 163 49.43 -54.90 18.88
#